data_AF-A0A926M2T6-F1
#
_entry.id   AF-A0A926M2T6-F1
#
_cell.length_a   1.000
_cell.length_b   1.000
_cell.length_c   1.000
_cell.angle_alpha   90.00
_cell.angle_beta   90.00
_cell.angle_gamma   90.00
#
_symmetry.space_group_name_H-M   'P 1'
#
loop_
_entity.id
_entity.type
_entity.pdbx_description
1 polymer ?
#
loop_
_entity_poly.entity_id
_entity_poly.type
_entity_poly.pdbx_seq_one_letter_code
_entity_poly.pdbx_strand_id
1 'polypeptide(L)'
;MIVSPCISICKTDPKTGFCYGCGRNNEEKKIWKLENTSDQWKEVNIETIKKRLTGWQLESFEESYTYKIENGISLFKKFKK
;
A
#
# COMPACT_ATOMS: atom_id res chain seq x y z
N MET A 1 10.35 12.32 -1.42
CA MET A 1 10.27 10.91 -1.84
C MET A 1 8.96 10.32 -1.33
N ILE A 2 8.12 9.79 -2.21
CA ILE A 2 6.82 9.23 -1.82
C ILE A 2 7.02 7.89 -1.12
N VAL A 3 6.48 7.77 0.10
CA VAL A 3 6.59 6.55 0.91
C VAL A 3 5.80 5.42 0.25
N SER A 4 6.37 4.22 0.20
CA SER A 4 5.67 3.07 -0.39
C SER A 4 4.41 2.71 0.44
N PRO A 5 3.23 2.50 -0.19
CA PRO A 5 2.00 2.12 0.50
C PRO A 5 1.99 0.67 1.00
N CYS A 6 3.11 -0.06 0.92
CA CYS A 6 3.19 -1.38 1.53
C CYS A 6 3.13 -1.29 3.06
N ILE A 7 2.09 -1.85 3.68
CA ILE A 7 1.95 -1.95 5.14
C ILE A 7 2.48 -3.27 5.72
N SER A 8 3.35 -3.96 4.98
CA SER A 8 3.96 -5.26 5.36
C SER A 8 2.96 -6.42 5.54
N ILE A 9 1.73 -6.27 5.07
CA ILE A 9 0.73 -7.32 4.93
C ILE A 9 0.57 -7.60 3.43
N CYS A 10 1.00 -8.78 2.97
CA CYS A 10 0.94 -9.14 1.55
C CYS A 10 0.17 -10.45 1.36
N LYS A 11 -1.15 -10.31 1.18
CA LYS A 11 -2.06 -11.38 0.77
C LYS A 11 -2.90 -10.85 -0.38
N THR A 12 -2.98 -11.60 -1.48
CA THR A 12 -3.70 -11.19 -2.68
C THR A 12 -5.03 -11.93 -2.77
N ASP A 13 -6.08 -11.19 -3.09
CA ASP A 13 -7.37 -11.76 -3.45
C ASP A 13 -7.26 -12.50 -4.80
N PRO A 14 -7.53 -13.81 -4.86
CA PRO A 14 -7.45 -14.58 -6.11
C PRO A 14 -8.52 -14.18 -7.12
N LYS A 15 -9.62 -13.53 -6.71
CA LYS A 15 -10.70 -13.10 -7.61
C LYS A 15 -10.38 -11.78 -8.31
N THR A 16 -9.88 -10.79 -7.56
CA THR A 16 -9.62 -9.44 -8.09
C THR A 16 -8.15 -9.20 -8.45
N GLY A 17 -7.22 -9.97 -7.88
CA GLY A 17 -5.78 -9.78 -8.04
C GLY A 17 -5.19 -8.66 -7.19
N PHE A 18 -5.98 -8.02 -6.31
CA PHE A 18 -5.52 -6.94 -5.44
C PHE A 18 -5.04 -7.43 -4.07
N CYS A 19 -4.06 -6.74 -3.50
CA CYS A 19 -3.57 -7.03 -2.16
C CYS A 19 -4.57 -6.56 -1.09
N TYR A 20 -5.01 -7.46 -0.20
CA TYR A 20 -5.88 -7.11 0.93
C TYR A 20 -5.30 -6.03 1.85
N GLY A 21 -3.97 -5.93 1.95
CA GLY A 21 -3.32 -4.96 2.83
C GLY A 21 -3.10 -3.59 2.22
N CYS A 22 -2.93 -3.48 0.90
CA CYS A 22 -2.56 -2.20 0.27
C CYS A 22 -3.22 -1.93 -1.08
N GLY A 23 -4.20 -2.73 -1.51
CA GLY A 23 -4.97 -2.54 -2.74
C GLY A 23 -4.18 -2.69 -4.06
N ARG A 24 -2.85 -2.83 -4.01
CA ARG A 24 -2.01 -2.96 -5.21
C ARG A 24 -2.07 -4.36 -5.80
N ASN A 25 -2.12 -4.45 -7.13
CA ASN A 25 -1.88 -5.67 -7.87
C ASN A 25 -0.36 -5.92 -8.04
N ASN A 26 0.02 -7.00 -8.74
CA ASN A 26 1.43 -7.36 -8.92
C ASN A 26 2.19 -6.46 -9.91
N GLU A 27 1.53 -5.91 -10.92
CA GLU A 27 2.15 -5.00 -11.90
C GLU A 27 2.48 -3.66 -11.26
N GLU A 28 1.56 -3.09 -10.48
CA GLU A 28 1.78 -1.85 -9.74
C GLU A 28 2.92 -1.99 -8.72
N LYS A 29 3.08 -3.16 -8.09
CA LYS A 29 4.23 -3.45 -7.23
C LYS A 29 5.56 -3.46 -8.01
N LYS A 30 5.56 -3.90 -9.27
CA LYS A 30 6.75 -3.88 -10.14
C LYS A 30 7.03 -2.44 -10.58
N ILE A 31 6.03 -1.73 -11.09
CA ILE A 31 6.15 -0.32 -11.54
C ILE A 31 6.68 0.55 -10.39
N TRP A 32 6.17 0.38 -9.16
CA TRP A 32 6.64 1.14 -8.00
C TRP A 32 8.16 1.01 -7.76
N LYS A 33 8.76 -0.14 -8.10
CA LYS A 33 10.20 -0.41 -7.90
C LYS A 33 11.09 0.08 -9.04
N LEU A 34 10.52 0.49 -10.16
CA LEU A 34 11.30 1.02 -11.27
C LEU A 34 11.83 2.41 -10.93
N GLU A 35 13.09 2.66 -11.27
CA GLU A 35 13.77 3.93 -10.98
C GLU A 35 13.16 5.11 -11.76
N ASN A 36 12.60 4.84 -12.94
CA ASN A 36 11.99 5.85 -13.82
C ASN A 36 10.51 6.11 -13.51
N THR A 37 9.94 5.49 -12.48
CA THR A 37 8.53 5.73 -12.12
C THR A 37 8.37 7.10 -11.48
N SER A 38 7.58 7.94 -12.15
CA SER A 38 7.33 9.33 -11.73
C SER A 38 6.58 9.42 -10.40
N ASP A 39 6.82 10.51 -9.68
CA ASP A 39 6.11 10.78 -8.43
C ASP A 39 4.61 11.02 -8.68
N GLN A 40 4.23 11.65 -9.80
CA GLN A 40 2.84 11.79 -10.21
C GLN A 40 2.13 10.43 -10.35
N TRP A 41 2.79 9.42 -10.93
CA TRP A 41 2.22 8.08 -11.02
C TRP A 41 2.01 7.47 -9.64
N LYS A 42 2.97 7.67 -8.71
CA LYS A 42 2.88 7.14 -7.34
C LYS A 42 1.74 7.78 -6.55
N GLU A 43 1.52 9.08 -6.68
CA GLU A 43 0.38 9.80 -6.06
C GLU A 43 -0.95 9.26 -6.57
N VAL A 44 -1.10 9.16 -7.89
CA VAL A 44 -2.31 8.61 -8.52
C VAL A 44 -2.52 7.15 -8.13
N ASN A 45 -1.45 6.36 -8.02
CA ASN A 45 -1.53 4.97 -7.58
C ASN A 45 -2.04 4.85 -6.14
N ILE A 46 -1.55 5.69 -5.22
CA ILE A 46 -2.01 5.72 -3.81
C ILE A 46 -3.51 6.03 -3.75
N GLU A 47 -3.99 7.02 -4.49
CA GLU A 47 -5.41 7.37 -4.50
C GLU A 47 -6.27 6.26 -5.14
N THR A 48 -5.74 5.59 -6.16
CA THR A 48 -6.41 4.46 -6.81
C THR A 48 -6.55 3.27 -5.86
N ILE A 49 -5.50 2.92 -5.11
CA ILE A 49 -5.54 1.76 -4.22
C ILE A 49 -6.45 1.99 -3.02
N LYS A 50 -6.54 3.22 -2.49
CA LYS A 50 -7.49 3.58 -1.42
C LYS A 50 -8.93 3.31 -1.86
N LYS A 51 -9.29 3.69 -3.08
CA LYS A 51 -10.64 3.45 -3.65
C LYS A 51 -10.97 1.96 -3.84
N ARG A 52 -9.98 1.07 -3.90
CA ARG A 52 -10.19 -0.38 -4.00
C ARG A 52 -10.41 -1.04 -2.63
N LEU A 53 -9.96 -0.40 -1.56
CA LEU A 53 -10.15 -0.89 -0.20
C LEU A 53 -11.50 -0.39 0.34
N THR A 54 -12.15 -1.21 1.17
CA THR A 54 -13.46 -0.87 1.73
C THR A 54 -13.56 -1.31 3.19
N GLY A 55 -14.41 -0.61 3.96
CA GLY A 55 -14.62 -0.89 5.39
C GLY A 55 -13.30 -0.97 6.16
N TRP A 56 -13.17 -1.98 7.01
CA TRP A 56 -12.01 -2.18 7.88
C TRP A 56 -10.67 -2.28 7.12
N GLN A 57 -10.67 -2.69 5.85
CA GLN A 57 -9.43 -2.77 5.06
C GLN A 57 -8.88 -1.39 4.76
N LEU A 58 -9.77 -0.43 4.43
CA LEU A 58 -9.39 0.95 4.17
C LEU A 58 -8.91 1.61 5.47
N GLU A 59 -9.69 1.49 6.55
CA GLU A 59 -9.35 2.04 7.86
C GLU A 59 -7.97 1.54 8.35
N SER A 60 -7.75 0.22 8.30
CA SER A 60 -6.48 -0.38 8.71
C SER A 60 -5.31 0.04 7.83
N PHE A 61 -5.54 0.19 6.52
CA PHE A 61 -4.53 0.70 5.60
C PHE A 61 -4.17 2.14 5.91
N GLU A 62 -5.14 3.03 6.10
CA GLU A 62 -4.91 4.45 6.38
C GLU A 62 -4.17 4.66 7.69
N GLU A 63 -4.58 3.97 8.75
CA GLU A 63 -3.91 4.03 10.06
C GLU A 63 -2.45 3.56 9.94
N SER A 64 -2.22 2.39 9.32
CA SER A 64 -0.89 1.80 9.19
C SER A 64 0.03 2.56 8.24
N TYR A 65 -0.54 3.14 7.17
CA TYR A 65 0.22 3.93 6.21
C TYR A 65 0.58 5.30 6.78
N THR A 66 -0.34 5.97 7.49
CA THR A 66 -0.07 7.23 8.21
C THR A 66 1.04 7.02 9.23
N TYR A 67 0.91 5.99 10.07
CA TYR A 67 1.95 5.64 11.03
C TYR A 67 3.30 5.39 10.36
N LYS A 68 3.32 4.72 9.21
CA LYS A 68 4.55 4.46 8.44
C LYS A 68 5.18 5.73 7.87
N ILE A 69 4.38 6.69 7.41
CA ILE A 69 4.88 7.98 6.93
C ILE A 69 5.60 8.71 8.07
N GLU A 70 5.01 8.69 9.26
CA GLU A 70 5.55 9.40 10.44
C GLU A 70 6.74 8.67 11.09
N ASN A 71 6.73 7.33 11.12
CA ASN A 71 7.65 6.52 11.93
C ASN A 71 8.60 5.63 11.09
N GLY A 72 8.45 5.59 9.76
CA GLY A 72 9.25 4.78 8.85
C GLY A 72 8.89 3.28 8.78
N ILE A 73 8.05 2.77 9.71
CA ILE A 73 7.59 1.38 9.74
C ILE A 73 6.06 1.28 9.83
N SER A 74 5.48 0.24 9.25
CA SER A 74 4.04 -0.04 9.36
C SER A 74 3.67 -0.59 10.74
N LEU A 75 2.41 -0.40 11.18
CA LEU A 75 1.91 -0.95 12.44
C LEU A 75 2.12 -2.47 12.56
N PHE A 76 1.95 -3.20 11.45
CA PHE A 76 2.23 -4.64 11.43
C PHE A 76 3.66 -4.98 11.88
N LYS A 77 4.66 -4.23 11.43
CA LYS A 77 6.07 -4.43 11.83
C LYS A 77 6.35 -3.98 13.26
N LYS A 78 5.61 -2.97 13.75
CA LYS A 78 5.71 -2.52 15.14
C LYS A 78 5.26 -3.61 16.11
N PHE A 79 4.15 -4.29 15.80
CA PHE A 79 3.49 -5.22 16.72
C PHE A 79 3.84 -6.69 16.48
N LYS A 80 4.22 -7.08 15.25
CA LYS A 80 4.83 -8.40 15.01
C LYS A 80 6.35 -8.26 14.98
N LYS A 81 6.97 -8.77 16.03
CA LYS A 81 8.40 -9.16 16.03
C LYS A 81 8.64 -10.24 15.00
#